data_AF-A0A7W1JUV2-F1
#
_entry.id   AF-A0A7W1JUV2-F1
#
_cell.length_a   1.000
_cell.length_b   1.000
_cell.length_c   1.000
_cell.angle_alpha   90.00
_cell.angle_beta   90.00
_cell.angle_gamma   90.00
#
_symmetry.space_group_name_H-M   'P 1'
#
loop_
_entity.id
_entity.type
_entity.pdbx_description
1 polymer ?
#
loop_
_entity_poly.entity_id
_entity_poly.type
_entity_poly.pdbx_seq_one_letter_code
_entity_poly.pdbx_strand_id
1 'polypeptide(L)'
;SGKGGNFVETMLAKAAAGDSISVVDDQIFAPSSTHDMAERVLLLLERRVPPGTYHVANSGSCSWYQFARRAFELAGVPADLSPRPAGEQAVRRPRCSILLDTRSAVLGLPPNRPWEEALAWYLGERGHRRPRANAAVGGPR
;
A
#
# COMPACT_ATOMS: atom_id res chain seq x y z
N SER A 1 -8.26 -0.31 2.99
CA SER A 1 -8.50 1.00 2.35
C SER A 1 -9.73 1.64 2.95
N GLY A 2 -9.64 2.90 3.41
CA GLY A 2 -10.75 3.67 3.97
C GLY A 2 -11.26 4.72 2.99
N LYS A 3 -12.49 4.56 2.50
CA LYS A 3 -13.44 5.56 2.00
C LYS A 3 -13.04 6.62 0.95
N GLY A 4 -11.86 6.58 0.31
CA GLY A 4 -11.48 7.57 -0.72
C GLY A 4 -10.43 7.15 -1.76
N GLY A 5 -10.17 5.84 -1.90
CA GLY A 5 -9.06 5.33 -2.71
C GLY A 5 -7.76 5.20 -1.92
N ASN A 6 -6.71 4.67 -2.55
CA ASN A 6 -5.37 4.58 -1.97
C ASN A 6 -4.33 5.02 -3.02
N PHE A 7 -3.08 5.17 -2.60
CA PHE A 7 -2.00 5.62 -3.47
C PHE A 7 -1.88 4.78 -4.76
N VAL A 8 -1.97 3.45 -4.65
CA VAL A 8 -1.87 2.54 -5.81
C VAL A 8 -2.99 2.82 -6.80
N GLU A 9 -4.24 2.96 -6.35
CA GLU A 9 -5.37 3.28 -7.24
C GLU A 9 -5.20 4.66 -7.88
N THR A 10 -4.72 5.67 -7.14
CA THR A 10 -4.44 6.99 -7.70
C THR A 10 -3.38 6.94 -8.79
N MET A 11 -2.29 6.20 -8.57
CA MET A 11 -1.21 6.07 -9.56
C MET A 11 -1.70 5.36 -10.83
N LEU A 12 -2.44 4.26 -10.68
CA LEU A 12 -3.00 3.53 -11.82
C LEU A 12 -4.01 4.36 -12.61
N ALA A 13 -4.85 5.15 -11.93
CA ALA A 13 -5.81 6.04 -12.59
C ALA A 13 -5.11 7.14 -13.40
N LYS A 14 -4.05 7.75 -12.84
CA LYS A 14 -3.25 8.77 -13.55
C LYS A 14 -2.55 8.20 -14.78
N ALA A 15 -1.95 7.01 -14.66
CA ALA A 15 -1.31 6.35 -15.78
C ALA A 15 -2.32 6.00 -16.90
N ALA A 16 -3.52 5.53 -16.52
CA ALA A 16 -4.59 5.27 -17.47
C ALA A 16 -5.12 6.53 -18.17
N ALA A 17 -5.01 7.70 -17.52
CA ALA A 17 -5.34 9.00 -18.12
C ALA A 17 -4.24 9.55 -19.05
N GLY A 18 -3.05 8.92 -19.08
CA GLY A 18 -1.90 9.40 -19.86
C GLY A 18 -1.16 10.58 -19.22
N ASP A 19 -1.34 10.80 -17.91
CA ASP A 19 -0.66 11.89 -17.20
C ASP A 19 0.85 11.62 -17.10
N SER A 20 1.66 12.69 -17.18
CA SER A 20 3.04 12.66 -16.68
C SER A 20 3.04 12.69 -15.15
N ILE A 21 3.64 11.68 -14.52
CA ILE A 21 3.59 11.45 -13.08
C ILE A 21 4.97 11.70 -12.47
N SER A 22 5.06 12.65 -11.54
CA SER A 22 6.27 12.88 -10.75
C SER A 22 6.05 12.51 -9.28
N VAL A 23 6.85 11.58 -8.75
CA VAL A 23 6.67 10.99 -7.42
C VAL A 23 7.90 11.17 -6.56
N VAL A 24 7.68 11.43 -5.27
CA VAL A 24 8.74 11.68 -4.28
C VAL A 24 9.63 10.44 -4.11
N ASP A 25 10.95 10.62 -4.16
CA ASP A 25 11.93 9.52 -4.05
C ASP A 25 12.82 9.60 -2.79
N ASP A 26 12.77 10.71 -2.04
CA ASP A 26 13.57 10.94 -0.81
C ASP A 26 12.76 10.78 0.50
N GLN A 27 11.59 10.14 0.41
CA GLN A 27 10.77 9.72 1.55
C GLN A 27 10.58 8.20 1.54
N ILE A 28 11.19 7.53 2.51
CA ILE A 28 11.22 6.07 2.64
C ILE A 28 10.19 5.60 3.67
N PHE A 29 9.45 4.55 3.32
CA PHE A 29 8.41 3.96 4.17
C PHE A 29 8.26 2.46 3.91
N ALA A 30 7.41 1.80 4.69
CA ALA A 30 7.06 0.39 4.53
C ALA A 30 5.60 0.27 4.05
N PRO A 31 5.34 0.07 2.75
CA PRO A 31 3.98 -0.08 2.23
C PRO A 31 3.27 -1.24 2.94
N SER A 32 2.08 -1.00 3.49
CA SER A 32 1.40 -1.98 4.33
C SER A 32 -0.01 -2.30 3.83
N SER A 33 -0.28 -3.57 3.58
CA SER A 33 -1.58 -4.08 3.14
C SER A 33 -2.56 -4.17 4.31
N THR A 34 -3.77 -3.62 4.15
CA THR A 34 -4.80 -3.74 5.19
C THR A 34 -5.25 -5.18 5.41
N HIS A 35 -5.11 -6.07 4.40
CA HIS A 35 -5.37 -7.50 4.58
C HIS A 35 -4.35 -8.11 5.55
N ASP A 36 -3.07 -7.87 5.31
CA ASP A 36 -1.99 -8.43 6.16
C ASP A 36 -2.02 -7.85 7.56
N MET A 37 -2.40 -6.58 7.72
CA MET A 37 -2.58 -5.99 9.05
C MET A 37 -3.73 -6.67 9.80
N ALA A 38 -4.85 -6.96 9.11
CA ALA A 38 -5.98 -7.66 9.72
C ALA A 38 -5.60 -9.10 10.13
N GLU A 39 -4.96 -9.85 9.23
CA GLU A 39 -4.43 -11.20 9.52
C GLU A 39 -3.46 -11.18 10.71
N ARG A 40 -2.58 -10.17 10.79
CA ARG A 40 -1.69 -10.04 11.94
C ARG A 40 -2.47 -9.80 13.23
N VAL A 41 -3.45 -8.90 13.24
CA VAL A 41 -4.26 -8.65 14.45
C VAL A 41 -4.97 -9.92 14.90
N LEU A 42 -5.57 -10.68 13.98
CA LEU A 42 -6.22 -11.96 14.30
C LEU A 42 -5.23 -12.95 14.90
N LEU A 43 -4.06 -13.10 14.28
CA LEU A 43 -3.00 -13.98 14.79
C LEU A 43 -2.56 -13.59 16.21
N LEU A 44 -2.40 -12.30 16.51
CA LEU A 44 -2.03 -11.84 17.86
C LEU A 44 -3.11 -12.24 18.89
N LEU A 45 -4.39 -12.11 18.53
CA LEU A 45 -5.52 -12.51 19.38
C LEU A 45 -5.58 -14.02 19.59
N GLU A 46 -5.47 -14.80 18.51
CA GLU A 46 -5.50 -16.27 18.55
C GLU A 46 -4.36 -16.84 19.40
N ARG A 47 -3.17 -16.27 19.27
CA ARG A 47 -1.99 -16.68 20.05
C ARG A 47 -1.97 -16.11 21.46
N ARG A 48 -2.98 -15.32 21.84
CA ARG A 48 -3.11 -14.67 23.16
C ARG A 48 -1.82 -13.98 23.57
N VAL A 49 -1.20 -13.23 22.64
CA VAL A 49 0.05 -12.53 22.92
C VAL A 49 -0.18 -11.50 24.05
N PRO A 50 0.84 -11.21 24.88
CA PRO A 50 0.70 -10.23 25.95
C PRO A 50 0.23 -8.85 25.44
N PRO A 51 -0.65 -8.15 26.15
CA PRO A 51 -1.05 -6.80 25.80
C PRO A 51 0.16 -5.86 25.70
N GLY A 52 0.10 -4.88 24.79
CA GLY A 52 1.13 -3.85 24.66
C GLY A 52 1.13 -3.20 23.28
N THR A 53 2.17 -2.43 23.01
CA THR A 53 2.36 -1.73 21.74
C THR A 53 3.12 -2.59 20.74
N TYR A 54 2.58 -2.71 19.53
CA TYR A 54 3.16 -3.48 18.44
C TYR A 54 3.27 -2.61 17.19
N HIS A 55 4.42 -2.66 16.53
CA HIS A 55 4.56 -2.17 15.18
C HIS A 55 4.27 -3.31 14.21
N VAL A 56 3.30 -3.09 13.33
CA VAL A 56 2.98 -4.03 12.26
C VAL A 56 3.02 -3.27 10.94
N ALA A 57 3.89 -3.75 10.06
CA ALA A 57 4.03 -3.31 8.68
C ALA A 57 4.52 -4.50 7.84
N ASN A 58 4.24 -4.51 6.54
CA ASN A 58 4.91 -5.47 5.66
C ASN A 58 6.43 -5.26 5.69
N SER A 59 7.19 -6.33 5.49
CA SER A 59 8.65 -6.25 5.56
C SER A 59 9.25 -5.56 4.34
N GLY A 60 10.45 -5.01 4.50
CA GLY A 60 11.10 -4.21 3.47
C GLY A 60 10.66 -2.75 3.51
N SER A 61 11.22 -1.96 2.60
CA SER A 61 10.95 -0.54 2.53
C SER A 61 11.27 -0.01 1.14
N CYS A 62 10.60 1.05 0.74
CA CYS A 62 10.85 1.71 -0.52
C CYS A 62 10.47 3.20 -0.44
N SER A 63 10.86 3.96 -1.45
CA SER A 63 10.32 5.30 -1.67
C SER A 63 8.92 5.25 -2.28
N TRP A 64 8.22 6.38 -2.33
CA TRP A 64 6.93 6.46 -3.05
C TRP A 64 7.11 6.22 -4.55
N TYR A 65 8.21 6.71 -5.13
CA TYR A 65 8.54 6.50 -6.53
C TYR A 65 8.75 5.00 -6.84
N GLN A 66 9.53 4.30 -6.01
CA GLN A 66 9.76 2.86 -6.14
C GLN A 66 8.45 2.06 -5.99
N PHE A 67 7.58 2.48 -5.06
CA PHE A 67 6.27 1.86 -4.88
C PHE A 67 5.36 2.02 -6.10
N ALA A 68 5.28 3.22 -6.67
CA ALA A 68 4.52 3.50 -7.89
C ALA A 68 5.05 2.71 -9.08
N ARG A 69 6.38 2.73 -9.29
CA ARG A 69 7.03 1.97 -10.37
C ARG A 69 6.70 0.49 -10.28
N ARG A 70 6.80 -0.10 -9.08
CA ARG A 70 6.49 -1.52 -8.88
C ARG A 70 5.01 -1.83 -9.13
N ALA A 71 4.10 -0.93 -8.77
CA ALA A 71 2.68 -1.09 -9.06
C ALA A 71 2.39 -1.09 -10.57
N PHE A 72 3.05 -0.22 -11.34
CA PHE A 72 2.94 -0.19 -12.80
C PHE A 72 3.51 -1.44 -13.46
N GLU A 73 4.70 -1.89 -13.04
CA GLU A 73 5.32 -3.13 -13.50
C GLU A 73 4.38 -4.33 -13.29
N LEU A 74 3.83 -4.49 -12.09
CA LEU A 74 2.93 -5.59 -11.75
C LEU A 74 1.58 -5.50 -12.46
N ALA A 75 1.09 -4.29 -12.73
CA ALA A 75 -0.18 -4.08 -13.44
C ALA A 75 -0.03 -4.15 -14.97
N GLY A 76 1.20 -4.18 -15.52
CA GLY A 76 1.45 -4.12 -16.95
C GLY A 76 1.00 -2.81 -17.60
N VAL A 77 0.99 -1.70 -16.84
CA VAL A 77 0.54 -0.39 -17.31
C VAL A 77 1.76 0.48 -17.62
N PRO A 78 1.95 0.93 -18.88
CA PRO A 78 2.98 1.91 -19.18
C PRO A 78 2.63 3.25 -18.52
N ALA A 79 3.63 3.92 -17.95
CA ALA A 79 3.47 5.21 -17.29
C ALA A 79 4.67 6.10 -17.55
N ASP A 80 4.43 7.38 -17.83
CA ASP A 80 5.45 8.41 -17.81
C ASP A 80 5.73 8.80 -16.35
N LEU A 81 6.68 8.09 -15.71
CA LEU A 81 6.98 8.21 -14.28
C LEU A 81 8.40 8.76 -14.06
N SER A 82 8.51 9.84 -13.29
CA SER A 82 9.80 10.44 -12.90
C SER A 82 9.95 10.60 -11.38
N PRO A 83 11.16 10.44 -10.83
CA PRO A 83 11.44 10.73 -9.43
C PRO A 83 11.58 12.24 -9.21
N ARG A 84 11.21 12.71 -8.01
CA ARG A 84 11.49 14.08 -7.55
C ARG A 84 11.84 14.12 -6.06
N PRO A 85 12.58 15.12 -5.57
CA PRO A 85 12.70 15.37 -4.13
C PRO A 85 11.36 15.83 -3.55
N ALA A 86 11.12 15.62 -2.26
CA ALA A 86 9.90 16.04 -1.58
C ALA A 86 9.62 17.55 -1.74
N GLY A 87 10.68 18.36 -1.65
CA GLY A 87 10.61 19.82 -1.66
C GLY A 87 9.91 20.38 -0.43
N GLU A 88 9.47 21.64 -0.52
CA GLU A 88 8.63 22.26 0.50
C GLU A 88 7.22 21.65 0.46
N GLN A 89 6.70 21.26 1.62
CA GLN A 89 5.39 20.63 1.76
C GLN A 89 4.60 21.38 2.81
N ALA A 90 3.31 21.61 2.55
CA ALA A 90 2.40 22.26 3.50
C ALA A 90 2.35 21.55 4.86
N VAL A 91 2.62 20.25 4.87
CA VAL A 91 2.79 19.44 6.10
C VAL A 91 4.14 18.75 6.04
N ARG A 92 4.91 18.90 7.12
CA ARG A 92 6.20 18.23 7.27
C ARG A 92 6.00 16.72 7.33
N ARG A 93 6.63 16.01 6.40
CA ARG A 93 6.67 14.54 6.38
C ARG A 93 8.06 14.04 6.78
N PRO A 94 8.18 12.95 7.55
CA PRO A 94 9.47 12.33 7.83
C PRO A 94 10.14 11.85 6.53
N ARG A 95 11.47 11.96 6.46
CA ARG A 95 12.27 11.33 5.38
C ARG A 95 12.27 9.81 5.48
N CYS A 96 12.10 9.27 6.69
CA CYS A 96 12.01 7.84 6.95
C CYS A 96 10.87 7.58 7.93
N SER A 97 9.98 6.66 7.57
CA SER A 97 8.83 6.23 8.37
C SER A 97 8.71 4.71 8.43
N ILE A 98 9.84 4.02 8.33
CA ILE A 98 9.91 2.56 8.45
C ILE A 98 9.59 2.18 9.90
N LEU A 99 8.66 1.23 10.06
CA LEU A 99 8.34 0.64 11.35
C LEU A 99 9.00 -0.73 11.43
N LEU A 100 9.88 -0.91 12.41
CA LEU A 100 10.53 -2.19 12.66
C LEU A 100 9.66 -3.05 13.58
N ASP A 101 9.39 -4.28 13.14
CA ASP A 101 8.80 -5.32 13.99
C ASP A 101 9.88 -5.94 14.87
N THR A 102 9.93 -5.50 16.12
CA THR A 102 10.91 -5.96 17.12
C THR A 102 10.38 -7.09 18.00
N ARG A 103 9.10 -7.46 17.87
CA ARG A 103 8.43 -8.37 18.81
C ARG A 103 8.10 -9.72 18.21
N SER A 104 7.83 -9.82 16.91
CA SER A 104 7.38 -11.08 16.30
C SER A 104 8.37 -12.22 16.51
N ALA A 105 9.68 -11.98 16.31
CA ALA A 105 10.70 -13.00 16.48
C ALA A 105 10.76 -13.53 17.93
N VAL A 106 10.73 -12.62 18.91
CA VAL A 106 10.76 -12.97 20.34
C VAL A 106 9.51 -13.73 20.78
N LEU A 107 8.38 -13.47 20.14
CA LEU A 107 7.09 -14.11 20.41
C LEU A 107 6.84 -15.37 19.58
N GLY A 108 7.81 -15.81 18.77
CA GLY A 108 7.66 -16.98 17.89
C GLY A 108 6.57 -16.81 16.83
N LEU A 109 6.28 -15.58 16.42
CA LEU A 109 5.35 -15.26 15.35
C LEU A 109 6.08 -15.30 14.00
N PRO A 110 5.41 -15.72 12.91
CA PRO A 110 5.99 -15.67 11.57
C PRO A 110 6.33 -14.22 11.18
N PRO A 111 7.34 -14.02 10.31
CA PRO A 111 7.70 -12.69 9.80
C PRO A 111 6.53 -12.08 9.01
N ASN A 112 6.49 -10.75 8.92
CA ASN A 112 5.55 -10.07 8.03
C ASN A 112 5.91 -10.36 6.57
N ARG A 113 4.90 -10.51 5.71
CA ARG A 113 5.07 -10.68 4.27
C ARG A 113 5.83 -9.49 3.65
N PRO A 114 6.75 -9.69 2.68
CA PRO A 114 7.36 -8.62 1.90
C PRO A 114 6.34 -7.71 1.22
N TRP A 115 6.59 -6.40 1.20
CA TRP A 115 5.63 -5.44 0.63
C TRP A 115 5.37 -5.67 -0.86
N GLU A 116 6.36 -6.17 -1.61
CA GLU A 116 6.24 -6.48 -3.03
C GLU A 116 5.23 -7.60 -3.27
N GLU A 117 5.28 -8.65 -2.45
CA GLU A 117 4.34 -9.76 -2.49
C GLU A 117 2.93 -9.31 -2.07
N ALA A 118 2.86 -8.45 -1.05
CA ALA A 118 1.60 -7.86 -0.62
C ALA A 118 0.95 -6.99 -1.70
N LEU A 119 1.75 -6.21 -2.43
CA LEU A 119 1.29 -5.42 -3.57
C LEU A 119 0.82 -6.31 -4.73
N ALA A 120 1.58 -7.36 -5.07
CA ALA A 120 1.19 -8.31 -6.11
C ALA A 120 -0.14 -9.00 -5.79
N TRP A 121 -0.31 -9.46 -4.54
CA TRP A 121 -1.56 -10.04 -4.07
C TRP A 121 -2.72 -9.03 -4.15
N TYR A 122 -2.50 -7.79 -3.72
CA TYR A 122 -3.51 -6.73 -3.79
C TYR A 122 -3.98 -6.47 -5.23
N LEU A 123 -3.04 -6.38 -6.19
CA LEU A 123 -3.36 -6.17 -7.61
C LEU A 123 -4.07 -7.39 -8.24
N GLY A 124 -3.68 -8.60 -7.84
CA GLY A 124 -4.38 -9.83 -8.22
C GLY A 124 -5.83 -9.83 -7.75
N GLU A 125 -6.08 -9.59 -6.47
CA GLU A 125 -7.42 -9.50 -5.89
C GLU A 125 -8.26 -8.39 -6.51
N ARG A 126 -7.65 -7.24 -6.80
CA ARG A 126 -8.29 -6.11 -7.52
C ARG A 126 -8.81 -6.53 -8.89
N GLY A 127 -8.03 -7.30 -9.65
CA GLY A 127 -8.44 -7.81 -10.97
C GLY A 127 -9.69 -8.70 -10.91
N HIS A 128 -9.84 -9.47 -9.83
CA HIS A 128 -11.02 -10.32 -9.59
C HIS A 128 -12.25 -9.53 -9.12
N ARG A 129 -12.08 -8.29 -8.63
CA ARG A 129 -13.14 -7.43 -8.06
C ARG A 129 -13.52 -6.24 -8.94
N ARG A 130 -13.50 -6.37 -10.28
CA ARG A 130 -13.97 -5.29 -11.19
C ARG A 130 -15.28 -4.67 -10.66
N PRO A 131 -15.43 -3.33 -10.66
CA PRO A 131 -16.54 -2.69 -9.99
C PRO A 131 -17.86 -3.16 -10.60
N ARG A 132 -18.89 -3.38 -9.77
CA ARG A 132 -20.27 -3.33 -10.25
C ARG A 132 -20.40 -2.01 -11.00
N ALA A 133 -20.67 -2.08 -12.30
CA ALA A 133 -21.10 -0.93 -13.07
C ALA A 133 -22.22 -0.26 -12.26
N ASN A 134 -22.11 1.05 -12.09
CA ASN A 134 -23.10 1.85 -11.40
C ASN A 134 -24.45 1.55 -12.07
N ALA A 135 -25.32 0.79 -11.38
CA ALA A 135 -26.66 0.56 -11.86
C ALA A 135 -27.33 1.92 -11.84
N ALA A 136 -27.43 2.54 -13.02
CA ALA A 136 -28.25 3.70 -13.22
C ALA A 136 -29.64 3.35 -12.68
N VAL A 137 -30.00 3.93 -11.54
CA VAL A 137 -31.39 3.98 -11.10
C VAL A 137 -32.08 5.00 -12.01
N GLY A 138 -32.31 4.57 -13.24
CA GLY A 138 -33.31 5.14 -14.15
C GLY A 138 -34.53 4.25 -14.03
N GLY A 139 -35.38 4.54 -13.04
CA GLY A 139 -36.74 4.00 -12.96
C GLY A 139 -37.72 5.09 -13.41
N PRO A 140 -38.71 4.79 -14.25
CA PRO A 140 -39.67 5.79 -14.71
C PRO A 140 -40.71 6.06 -13.62
N ARG A 141 -40.98 7.34 -13.35
CA ARG A 141 -42.30 7.93 -13.17
C ARG A 141 -42.18 9.45 -13.06
#